data_AF-A0A935XQD9-F1
#
_entry.id   AF-A0A935XQD9-F1
#
_cell.length_a   1.000
_cell.length_b   1.000
_cell.length_c   1.000
_cell.angle_alpha   90.00
_cell.angle_beta   90.00
_cell.angle_gamma   90.00
#
_symmetry.space_group_name_H-M   'P 1'
#
loop_
_entity.id
_entity.type
_entity.pdbx_description
1 polymer ?
#
loop_
_entity_poly.entity_id
_entity_poly.type
_entity_poly.pdbx_seq_one_letter_code
_entity_poly.pdbx_strand_id
1 'polypeptide(L)'
;MRDPLAVLALATGFQWDAGNDTKNWTKHSVTSAECEELFFHQPLVVQVDRAHSGREARYAALGQTAAGRRLFLVFTLRETLIRVISARPMSRREREVYRRAEADEGQEDDQASADA
;
A
#
# COMPACT_ATOMS: atom_id res chain seq x y z
N MET A 1 6.60 -11.51 15.55
CA MET A 1 6.89 -10.47 14.53
C MET A 1 5.76 -9.44 14.63
N ARG A 2 6.01 -8.12 14.68
CA ARG A 2 4.88 -7.16 14.63
C ARG A 2 4.21 -7.31 13.27
N ASP A 3 2.90 -7.50 13.28
CA ASP A 3 2.07 -7.44 12.09
C ASP A 3 2.26 -6.06 11.43
N PRO A 4 2.76 -5.99 10.18
CA PRO A 4 2.91 -4.73 9.46
C PRO A 4 1.58 -4.02 9.21
N LEU A 5 0.46 -4.73 9.15
CA LEU A 5 -0.86 -4.12 8.97
C LEU A 5 -1.34 -3.40 10.24
N ALA A 6 -0.92 -3.84 11.43
CA ALA A 6 -1.24 -3.17 12.69
C ALA A 6 -0.76 -1.71 12.74
N VAL A 7 0.22 -1.30 11.92
CA VAL A 7 0.62 0.12 11.83
C VAL A 7 -0.48 0.98 11.22
N LEU A 8 -1.30 0.42 10.32
CA LEU A 8 -2.38 1.15 9.66
C LEU A 8 -3.55 1.39 10.61
N ALA A 9 -3.74 0.55 11.63
CA ALA A 9 -4.76 0.76 12.66
C ALA A 9 -4.53 2.05 13.50
N LEU A 10 -3.31 2.60 13.47
CA LEU A 10 -2.97 3.88 14.10
C LEU A 10 -3.18 5.08 13.18
N ALA A 11 -3.45 4.86 11.89
CA ALA A 11 -3.58 5.93 10.92
C ALA A 11 -4.98 6.54 10.97
N THR A 12 -5.04 7.88 10.97
CA THR A 12 -6.28 8.67 10.94
C THR A 12 -6.43 9.47 9.66
N GLY A 13 -5.45 9.44 8.75
CA GLY A 13 -5.49 10.16 7.48
C GLY A 13 -4.15 10.22 6.76
N PHE A 14 -4.06 11.10 5.77
CA PHE A 14 -2.88 11.27 4.91
C PHE A 14 -2.24 12.64 5.09
N GLN A 15 -0.91 12.67 4.95
CA GLN A 15 -0.14 13.90 4.91
C GLN A 15 0.42 14.14 3.50
N TRP A 16 -0.08 15.21 2.87
CA TRP A 16 0.39 15.70 1.58
C TRP A 16 0.93 17.12 1.72
N ASP A 17 2.09 17.36 1.12
CA ASP A 17 2.70 18.66 0.96
C ASP A 17 3.38 18.77 -0.41
N ALA A 18 3.89 19.96 -0.74
CA ALA A 18 4.58 20.22 -2.00
C ALA A 18 5.78 19.28 -2.26
N GLY A 19 6.34 18.65 -1.22
CA GLY A 19 7.47 17.73 -1.32
C GLY A 19 7.10 16.29 -1.69
N ASN A 20 5.84 15.87 -1.52
CA ASN A 20 5.40 14.51 -1.87
C ASN A 20 4.20 14.42 -2.82
N ASP A 21 3.35 15.44 -2.88
CA ASP A 21 2.11 15.43 -3.66
C ASP A 21 2.36 15.34 -5.18
N THR A 22 3.24 16.19 -5.72
CA THR A 22 3.49 16.25 -7.17
C THR A 22 4.59 15.30 -7.65
N LYS A 23 5.46 14.85 -6.74
CA LYS A 23 6.67 14.09 -7.06
C LYS A 23 6.35 12.76 -7.75
N ASN A 24 5.31 12.06 -7.29
CA ASN A 24 4.93 10.75 -7.86
C ASN A 24 4.26 10.92 -9.22
N TRP A 25 3.48 11.98 -9.39
CA TRP A 25 2.89 12.32 -10.68
C TRP A 25 3.98 12.59 -11.73
N THR A 26 4.92 13.49 -11.42
CA THR A 26 6.00 13.87 -12.35
C THR A 26 6.87 12.68 -12.76
N LYS A 27 7.13 11.73 -11.87
CA LYS A 27 8.05 10.62 -12.13
C LYS A 27 7.36 9.35 -12.65
N HIS A 28 6.13 9.11 -12.23
CA HIS A 28 5.49 7.80 -12.38
C HIS A 28 4.02 7.86 -12.79
N SER A 29 3.47 9.06 -13.05
CA SER A 29 2.05 9.25 -13.39
C SER A 29 1.13 8.56 -12.39
N VAL A 30 1.45 8.70 -11.10
CA VAL A 30 0.63 8.24 -9.98
C VAL A 30 0.19 9.46 -9.19
N THR A 31 -1.12 9.61 -9.03
CA THR A 31 -1.72 10.71 -8.26
C THR A 31 -1.77 10.39 -6.77
N SER A 32 -1.94 11.42 -5.94
CA SER A 32 -2.14 11.26 -4.50
C SER A 32 -3.42 10.50 -4.19
N ALA A 33 -4.51 10.78 -4.93
CA ALA A 33 -5.76 10.03 -4.80
C ALA A 33 -5.57 8.52 -5.06
N GLU A 34 -4.84 8.15 -6.13
CA GLU A 34 -4.53 6.74 -6.37
C GLU A 34 -3.69 6.11 -5.26
N CYS A 35 -2.81 6.89 -4.61
CA CYS A 35 -2.06 6.40 -3.47
C CYS A 35 -2.98 6.12 -2.27
N GLU A 36 -3.98 6.96 -2.03
CA GLU A 36 -4.95 6.77 -0.97
C GLU A 36 -5.86 5.57 -1.23
N GLU A 37 -6.34 5.40 -2.48
CA GLU A 37 -7.19 4.27 -2.89
C GLU A 37 -6.60 2.91 -2.50
N LEU A 38 -5.27 2.75 -2.57
CA LEU A 38 -4.61 1.51 -2.18
C LEU A 38 -4.96 1.08 -0.75
N PHE A 39 -5.15 2.02 0.17
CA PHE A 39 -5.43 1.72 1.58
C PHE A 39 -6.89 1.34 1.84
N PHE A 40 -7.77 1.53 0.85
CA PHE A 40 -9.19 1.24 0.94
C PHE A 40 -9.60 -0.02 0.16
N HIS A 41 -8.67 -0.64 -0.56
CA HIS A 41 -8.92 -1.86 -1.32
C HIS A 41 -8.11 -3.03 -0.76
N GLN A 42 -8.73 -4.21 -0.81
CA GLN A 42 -8.06 -5.48 -0.54
C GLN A 42 -7.82 -6.22 -1.87
N PRO A 43 -6.72 -6.98 -1.98
CA PRO A 43 -5.70 -7.18 -0.95
C PRO A 43 -4.77 -5.96 -0.78
N LEU A 44 -4.31 -5.72 0.44
CA LEU A 44 -3.24 -4.78 0.74
C LEU A 44 -2.06 -5.48 1.40
N VAL A 45 -0.99 -5.70 0.63
CA VAL A 45 0.21 -6.37 1.13
C VAL A 45 1.19 -5.34 1.70
N VAL A 46 1.37 -5.32 3.01
CA VAL A 46 2.29 -4.40 3.71
C VAL A 46 3.50 -5.13 4.28
N GLN A 47 4.68 -4.57 4.08
CA GLN A 47 5.92 -5.07 4.65
C GLN A 47 6.82 -3.93 5.14
N VAL A 48 7.67 -4.22 6.13
CA VAL A 48 8.67 -3.26 6.62
C VAL A 48 9.78 -3.11 5.58
N ASP A 49 10.05 -1.87 5.15
CA ASP A 49 11.18 -1.52 4.30
C ASP A 49 12.45 -1.37 5.15
N ARG A 50 13.01 -2.51 5.56
CA ARG A 50 14.19 -2.57 6.45
C ARG A 50 15.42 -1.86 5.87
N ALA A 51 15.58 -1.87 4.55
CA ALA A 51 16.73 -1.26 3.88
C ALA A 51 16.77 0.27 4.05
N HIS A 52 15.60 0.91 4.17
CA HIS A 52 15.49 2.37 4.25
C HIS A 52 14.97 2.87 5.61
N SER A 53 14.74 1.97 6.57
CA SER A 53 14.18 2.30 7.89
C SER A 53 15.20 2.83 8.92
N GLY A 54 16.35 3.35 8.48
CA GLY A 54 17.45 3.73 9.38
C GLY A 54 17.15 4.90 10.32
N ARG A 55 16.51 5.97 9.80
CA ARG A 55 16.14 7.17 10.58
C ARG A 55 14.66 7.25 10.91
N GLU A 56 13.82 6.68 10.06
CA GLU A 56 12.36 6.73 10.15
C GLU A 56 11.82 5.39 9.66
N ALA A 57 10.84 4.82 10.37
CA ALA A 57 10.24 3.54 9.99
C ALA A 57 9.53 3.68 8.65
N ARG A 58 9.88 2.84 7.68
CA ARG A 58 9.27 2.84 6.35
C ARG A 58 8.61 1.51 6.06
N TYR A 59 7.54 1.60 5.31
CA TYR A 59 6.72 0.47 4.91
C TYR A 59 6.55 0.51 3.39
N ALA A 60 6.59 -0.66 2.79
CA ALA A 60 6.21 -0.86 1.41
C ALA A 60 4.84 -1.52 1.36
N ALA A 61 3.98 -1.02 0.48
CA ALA A 61 2.65 -1.55 0.21
C ALA A 61 2.51 -1.93 -1.26
N LEU A 62 1.81 -3.03 -1.50
CA LEU A 62 1.29 -3.42 -2.80
C LEU A 62 -0.24 -3.39 -2.73
N GLY A 63 -0.87 -2.65 -3.64
CA GLY A 63 -2.33 -2.54 -3.70
C GLY A 63 -2.81 -2.20 -5.11
N GLN A 64 -4.13 -2.16 -5.25
CA GLN A 64 -4.79 -1.87 -6.52
C GLN A 64 -5.75 -0.68 -6.39
N THR A 65 -5.81 0.15 -7.43
CA THR A 65 -6.79 1.25 -7.54
C THR A 65 -8.14 0.73 -8.02
N ALA A 66 -9.20 1.54 -7.90
CA ALA A 66 -10.53 1.17 -8.40
C ALA A 66 -10.53 0.96 -9.93
N ALA A 67 -9.68 1.70 -10.65
CA ALA A 67 -9.45 1.53 -12.09
C ALA A 67 -8.60 0.28 -12.44
N GLY A 68 -8.25 -0.54 -11.46
CA GLY A 68 -7.50 -1.77 -11.65
C GLY A 68 -5.98 -1.59 -11.77
N ARG A 69 -5.44 -0.38 -11.59
CA ARG A 69 -3.98 -0.16 -11.64
C ARG A 69 -3.32 -0.74 -10.40
N ARG A 70 -2.27 -1.55 -10.60
CA ARG A 70 -1.50 -2.17 -9.52
C ARG A 70 -0.26 -1.35 -9.22
N LEU A 71 -0.20 -0.81 -8.00
CA LEU A 71 0.83 0.13 -7.59
C LEU A 71 1.67 -0.41 -6.43
N PHE A 72 2.95 -0.09 -6.47
CA PHE A 72 3.88 -0.20 -5.35
C PHE A 72 4.02 1.17 -4.71
N LEU A 73 3.91 1.22 -3.39
CA LEU A 73 3.93 2.45 -2.60
C LEU A 73 4.89 2.30 -1.42
N VAL A 74 5.68 3.33 -1.13
CA VAL A 74 6.49 3.45 0.08
C VAL A 74 5.95 4.59 0.92
N PHE A 75 5.70 4.34 2.20
CA PHE A 75 5.19 5.32 3.14
C PHE A 75 5.87 5.22 4.50
N THR A 76 5.61 6.24 5.31
CA THR A 76 5.93 6.30 6.74
C THR A 76 4.67 6.73 7.50
N LEU A 77 4.60 6.38 8.78
CA LEU A 77 3.59 6.89 9.70
C LEU A 77 4.24 7.96 10.58
N ARG A 78 3.74 9.19 10.51
CA ARG A 78 4.15 10.30 11.37
C ARG A 78 2.99 10.68 12.27
N GLU A 79 3.17 10.49 13.57
CA GLU A 79 2.07 10.57 14.55
C GLU A 79 0.96 9.58 14.15
N THR A 80 -0.14 10.07 13.57
CA THR A 80 -1.24 9.25 13.05
C THR A 80 -1.48 9.44 11.55
N LEU A 81 -0.57 10.11 10.83
CA LEU A 81 -0.75 10.41 9.41
C LEU A 81 0.18 9.58 8.52
N ILE A 82 -0.40 8.99 7.48
CA ILE A 82 0.34 8.29 6.43
C ILE A 82 0.95 9.33 5.51
N ARG A 83 2.28 9.33 5.43
CA ARG A 83 3.02 10.14 4.45
C ARG A 83 3.59 9.25 3.37
N VAL A 84 3.09 9.41 2.15
CA VAL A 84 3.63 8.72 0.98
C VAL A 84 4.97 9.34 0.60
N ILE A 85 5.98 8.49 0.39
CA ILE A 85 7.35 8.87 0.04
C ILE A 85 7.61 8.65 -1.46
N SER A 86 7.08 7.55 -1.99
CA SER A 86 7.21 7.15 -3.39
C SER A 86 6.05 6.24 -3.79
N ALA A 87 5.54 6.39 -5.01
CA ALA A 87 4.59 5.47 -5.61
C ALA A 87 4.90 5.25 -7.09
N ARG A 88 4.73 4.02 -7.58
CA ARG A 88 4.98 3.65 -8.98
C ARG A 88 4.18 2.42 -9.38
N PRO A 89 4.05 2.12 -10.68
CA PRO A 89 3.58 0.81 -11.13
C PRO A 89 4.40 -0.34 -10.53
N MET A 90 3.72 -1.43 -10.18
CA MET A 90 4.38 -2.65 -9.74
C MET A 90 5.28 -3.24 -10.84
N SER A 91 6.46 -3.71 -10.45
CA SER A 91 7.32 -4.55 -11.27
C SER A 91 6.67 -5.91 -11.54
N ARG A 92 7.23 -6.69 -12.46
CA ARG A 92 6.73 -8.05 -12.75
C ARG A 92 6.73 -8.93 -11.49
N ARG A 93 7.78 -8.85 -10.67
CA ARG A 93 7.92 -9.67 -9.45
C ARG A 93 6.92 -9.26 -8.38
N GLU A 94 6.71 -7.96 -8.18
CA GLU A 94 5.71 -7.45 -7.22
C GLU A 94 4.28 -7.84 -7.64
N ARG A 95 3.96 -7.78 -8.94
CA ARG A 95 2.67 -8.26 -9.45
C ARG A 95 2.45 -9.75 -9.19
N GLU A 96 3.52 -10.55 -9.16
CA GLU A 96 3.40 -11.96 -8.81
C GLU A 96 3.10 -12.16 -7.32
N VAL A 97 3.77 -11.40 -6.45
CA VAL A 97 3.48 -11.40 -5.00
C VAL A 97 2.02 -10.99 -4.76
N TYR A 98 1.58 -9.90 -5.40
CA TYR A 98 0.20 -9.41 -5.27
C TYR A 98 -0.84 -10.42 -5.74
N ARG A 99 -0.60 -11.09 -6.88
CA ARG A 99 -1.52 -12.13 -7.38
C ARG A 99 -1.71 -13.31 -6.44
N ARG A 100 -0.68 -13.65 -5.66
CA ARG A 100 -0.79 -14.71 -4.65
C ARG A 100 -1.72 -14.26 -3.52
N ALA A 101 -1.55 -13.04 -3.03
CA ALA A 101 -2.46 -12.45 -2.05
C ALA A 101 -3.92 -12.36 -2.58
N GLU A 102 -4.13 -11.99 -3.85
CA GLU A 102 -5.46 -11.99 -4.47
C GLU A 102 -6.10 -13.39 -4.48
N ALA A 103 -5.30 -14.43 -4.73
CA ALA A 103 -5.78 -15.81 -4.76
C ALA A 103 -6.08 -16.35 -3.34
N ASP A 104 -5.36 -15.87 -2.34
CA ASP A 104 -5.56 -16.26 -0.94
C ASP A 104 -6.85 -15.63 -0.38
N GLU A 105 -7.17 -14.37 -0.69
CA GLU A 105 -8.44 -13.73 -0.29
C GLU A 105 -9.66 -14.35 -0.99
N GLY A 106 -9.56 -14.64 -2.28
CA GLY A 106 -10.67 -15.28 -3.02
C GLY A 106 -11.04 -16.67 -2.47
N GLN A 107 -10.14 -17.34 -1.74
CA GLN A 107 -10.43 -18.61 -1.08
C GLN A 107 -11.16 -18.44 0.27
N GLU A 108 -10.97 -17.31 0.96
CA GLU A 108 -11.68 -17.01 2.21
C GLU A 108 -13.15 -16.64 1.96
N ASP A 109 -13.43 -15.88 0.90
CA ASP A 109 -14.80 -15.52 0.49
C ASP A 109 -15.63 -16.74 0.01
N ASP A 110 -15.00 -17.66 -0.73
CA ASP A 110 -15.62 -18.90 -1.18
C ASP A 110 -15.92 -19.87 -0.02
N GLN A 111 -15.09 -19.89 1.02
CA GLN A 111 -15.31 -20.71 2.21
C GLN A 111 -16.41 -20.12 3.13
N ALA A 112 -16.44 -18.79 3.31
CA ALA A 112 -17.45 -18.10 4.13
C ALA A 112 -18.87 -18.18 3.54
N SER A 113 -19.00 -18.32 2.23
CA SER A 113 -20.29 -18.50 1.54
C SER A 113 -20.80 -19.95 1.52
N ALA A 114 -19.93 -20.94 1.78
CA ALA A 114 -20.30 -22.34 1.89
C ALA A 114 -20.75 -22.76 3.30
N ASP A 115 -20.35 -22.02 4.33
CA ASP A 115 -20.66 -22.31 5.75
C ASP A 115 -21.88 -21.52 6.30
N ALA A 116 -22.62 -20.79 5.44
CA ALA A 116 -23.84 -20.02 5.77
C ALA A 116 -25.11 -20.70 5.24
#